data_AF-A0AAU3UB11-F1
#
_entry.id   AF-A0AAU3UB11-F1
#
_cell.length_a   1.000
_cell.length_b   1.000
_cell.length_c   1.000
_cell.angle_alpha   90.00
_cell.angle_beta   90.00
_cell.angle_gamma   90.00
#
_symmetry.space_group_name_H-M   'P 1'
#
loop_
_entity.id
_entity.type
_entity.pdbx_description
1 polymer ?
#
loop_
_entity_poly.entity_id
_entity_poly.type
_entity_poly.pdbx_seq_one_letter_code
_entity_poly.pdbx_strand_id
1 'polypeptide(L)'
;MADQAGATRRTYRDEAHAIGARDVRFDFETVPLHYIPGEVLATHIVDVMHLVLPEGERAMAQALAEALPYIHDERLREEVTGFVGQETMHASSHEAAREHLRSLGLDVDGYVNGIAWLVDRILGDHGLTGRAKQQWLRERLGLFAGMEHYTAVLGEWLLEADVLEQKGMHPAMLDLVRWHGAEEVEHRSVVYDAYMYLDGGYLRKARTAVLASATLLPLFILSAGYLYRKDPSPDKGRFWGAQFVSATRRGVIPSWTVFFSEIPRYLRPGFHPSQLGPMDRALRYLAHSPAARAAAE
;
A
#
# COMPACT_ATOMS: atom_id res chain seq x y z
N MET A 1 -11.58 -30.65 -25.45
CA MET A 1 -11.45 -30.93 -24.00
C MET A 1 -10.23 -30.14 -23.54
N ALA A 2 -10.47 -28.93 -23.03
CA ALA A 2 -9.42 -28.00 -22.63
C ALA A 2 -8.86 -28.41 -21.26
N ASP A 3 -7.54 -28.49 -21.18
CA ASP A 3 -6.77 -28.93 -20.03
C ASP A 3 -6.87 -27.89 -18.91
N GLN A 4 -7.54 -28.24 -17.80
CA GLN A 4 -7.68 -27.41 -16.59
C GLN A 4 -6.40 -27.41 -15.73
N ALA A 5 -5.23 -27.29 -16.36
CA ALA A 5 -3.94 -27.29 -15.69
C ALA A 5 -3.53 -25.85 -15.31
N GLY A 6 -4.12 -25.29 -14.26
CA GLY A 6 -3.70 -23.96 -13.77
C GLY A 6 -4.35 -23.48 -12.48
N ALA A 7 -5.64 -23.73 -12.30
CA ALA A 7 -6.32 -23.33 -11.06
C ALA A 7 -5.82 -24.21 -9.90
N THR A 8 -5.11 -23.61 -8.94
CA THR A 8 -4.86 -24.26 -7.66
C THR A 8 -6.22 -24.64 -7.04
N ARG A 9 -6.29 -25.84 -6.45
CA ARG A 9 -7.51 -26.48 -5.88
C ARG A 9 -8.11 -25.73 -4.68
N ARG A 10 -7.82 -24.44 -4.52
CA ARG A 10 -8.21 -23.63 -3.37
C ARG A 10 -9.63 -23.14 -3.58
N THR A 11 -10.53 -23.55 -2.71
CA THR A 11 -11.86 -22.96 -2.61
C THR A 11 -11.76 -21.64 -1.87
N TYR A 12 -11.89 -20.56 -2.64
CA TYR A 12 -11.99 -19.18 -2.19
C TYR A 12 -13.37 -18.94 -1.55
N ARG A 13 -13.68 -19.58 -0.41
CA ARG A 13 -15.02 -19.52 0.22
C ARG A 13 -15.06 -18.98 1.65
N ASP A 14 -14.02 -19.19 2.43
CA ASP A 14 -14.08 -18.97 3.89
C ASP A 14 -13.89 -17.49 4.31
N GLU A 15 -13.56 -16.61 3.37
CA GLU A 15 -13.14 -15.21 3.63
C GLU A 15 -13.70 -14.23 2.57
N ALA A 16 -14.86 -14.54 2.00
CA ALA A 16 -15.48 -13.75 0.95
C ALA A 16 -16.02 -12.41 1.48
N HIS A 17 -15.54 -11.29 0.92
CA HIS A 17 -16.06 -9.95 1.22
C HIS A 17 -16.26 -9.17 -0.08
N ALA A 18 -17.37 -8.43 -0.18
CA ALA A 18 -17.63 -7.58 -1.32
C ALA A 18 -16.74 -6.34 -1.23
N ILE A 19 -15.80 -6.21 -2.15
CA ILE A 19 -14.91 -5.04 -2.28
C ILE A 19 -15.59 -4.07 -3.25
N GLY A 20 -15.90 -2.87 -2.78
CA GLY A 20 -16.56 -1.85 -3.57
C GLY A 20 -15.86 -0.50 -3.41
N ALA A 21 -15.58 0.17 -4.52
CA ALA A 21 -15.03 1.52 -4.49
C ALA A 21 -15.97 2.46 -3.73
N ARG A 22 -15.40 3.27 -2.83
CA ARG A 22 -16.11 4.25 -2.03
C ARG A 22 -15.71 5.64 -2.51
N ASP A 23 -16.69 6.49 -2.78
CA ASP A 23 -16.42 7.89 -3.02
C ASP A 23 -15.96 8.52 -1.70
N VAL A 24 -14.84 9.25 -1.75
CA VAL A 24 -14.24 9.92 -0.61
C VAL A 24 -13.85 11.34 -0.97
N ARG A 25 -13.99 12.26 -0.02
CA ARG A 25 -13.54 13.65 -0.17
C ARG A 25 -12.76 14.08 1.06
N PHE A 26 -11.48 14.40 0.86
CA PHE A 26 -10.61 14.96 1.88
C PHE A 26 -10.47 16.47 1.71
N ASP A 27 -10.58 17.22 2.80
CA ASP A 27 -10.28 18.65 2.84
C ASP A 27 -8.89 18.87 3.44
N PHE A 28 -7.95 19.27 2.59
CA PHE A 28 -6.57 19.51 2.98
C PHE A 28 -6.26 20.99 3.27
N GLU A 29 -7.18 21.93 3.05
CA GLU A 29 -6.89 23.37 3.06
C GLU A 29 -6.18 23.85 4.34
N THR A 30 -6.56 23.29 5.49
CA THR A 30 -6.00 23.65 6.80
C THR A 30 -4.85 22.76 7.26
N VAL A 31 -4.46 21.74 6.49
CA VAL A 31 -3.40 20.82 6.87
C VAL A 31 -2.06 21.56 6.89
N PRO A 32 -1.34 21.62 8.01
CA PRO A 32 -0.02 22.22 8.04
C PRO A 32 1.04 21.25 7.47
N LEU A 33 2.21 21.78 7.10
CA LEU A 33 3.32 20.97 6.58
C LEU A 33 3.71 19.86 7.56
N HIS A 34 3.75 20.17 8.86
CA HIS A 34 3.92 19.20 9.94
C HIS A 34 2.58 18.92 10.61
N TYR A 35 1.79 18.07 9.97
CA TYR A 35 0.47 17.69 10.47
C TYR A 35 0.50 16.73 11.66
N ILE A 36 1.68 16.29 12.11
CA ILE A 36 1.87 15.65 13.41
C ILE A 36 2.66 16.63 14.30
N PRO A 37 2.01 17.34 15.24
CA PRO A 37 2.65 18.39 16.04
C PRO A 37 3.92 17.92 16.77
N GLY A 38 5.03 18.61 16.48
CA GLY A 38 6.34 18.32 17.09
C GLY A 38 7.03 17.05 16.57
N GLU A 39 6.51 16.43 15.50
CA GLU A 39 6.99 15.15 14.97
C GLU A 39 7.35 15.27 13.48
N VAL A 40 8.38 16.06 13.17
CA VAL A 40 8.81 16.35 11.78
C VAL A 40 9.13 15.08 11.01
N LEU A 41 10.00 14.21 11.54
CA LEU A 41 10.32 12.96 10.85
C LEU A 41 9.11 12.02 10.72
N ALA A 42 8.24 11.94 11.74
CA ALA A 42 7.09 11.04 11.67
C ALA A 42 6.11 11.49 10.57
N THR A 43 5.90 12.81 10.46
CA THR A 43 5.13 13.42 9.36
C THR A 43 5.71 12.94 8.03
N HIS A 44 7.02 13.08 7.81
CA HIS A 44 7.64 12.66 6.56
C HIS A 44 7.70 11.14 6.34
N ILE A 45 7.62 10.33 7.40
CA ILE A 45 7.48 8.88 7.23
C ILE A 45 6.09 8.54 6.69
N VAL A 46 5.05 9.24 7.14
CA VAL A 46 3.71 9.14 6.56
C VAL A 46 3.72 9.68 5.13
N ASP A 47 4.41 10.80 4.87
CA ASP A 47 4.51 11.38 3.52
C ASP A 47 5.16 10.44 2.49
N VAL A 48 5.97 9.46 2.90
CA VAL A 48 6.48 8.42 1.99
C VAL A 48 5.33 7.75 1.23
N MET A 49 4.19 7.54 1.89
CA MET A 49 2.99 6.97 1.27
C MET A 49 2.50 7.83 0.10
N HIS A 50 2.49 9.16 0.26
CA HIS A 50 2.03 10.09 -0.77
C HIS A 50 2.96 10.18 -1.99
N LEU A 51 4.20 9.71 -1.87
CA LEU A 51 5.19 9.70 -2.95
C LEU A 51 5.26 8.35 -3.67
N VAL A 52 5.19 7.25 -2.92
CA VAL A 52 5.50 5.91 -3.42
C VAL A 52 4.25 5.14 -3.84
N LEU A 53 3.17 5.21 -3.04
CA LEU A 53 2.00 4.37 -3.25
C LEU A 53 1.28 4.69 -4.57
N PRO A 54 1.03 5.95 -4.97
CA PRO A 54 0.25 6.23 -6.19
C PRO A 54 0.80 5.56 -7.46
N GLU A 55 2.12 5.56 -7.65
CA GLU A 55 2.73 4.90 -8.81
C GLU A 55 2.71 3.38 -8.70
N GLY A 56 2.95 2.85 -7.49
CA GLY A 56 2.90 1.41 -7.22
C GLY A 56 1.51 0.81 -7.41
N GLU A 57 0.48 1.46 -6.85
CA GLU A 57 -0.93 1.07 -6.92
C GLU A 57 -1.45 1.09 -8.35
N ARG A 58 -1.11 2.12 -9.14
CA ARG A 58 -1.46 2.17 -10.57
C ARG A 58 -0.86 1.00 -11.34
N ALA A 59 0.42 0.69 -11.10
CA ALA A 59 1.08 -0.44 -11.76
C ALA A 59 0.52 -1.80 -11.30
N MET A 60 0.15 -1.91 -10.03
CA MET A 60 -0.48 -3.09 -9.45
C MET A 60 -1.88 -3.31 -10.03
N ALA A 61 -2.71 -2.27 -10.06
CA ALA A 61 -4.05 -2.29 -10.65
C ALA A 61 -4.00 -2.65 -12.14
N GLN A 62 -3.03 -2.13 -12.90
CA GLN A 62 -2.80 -2.52 -14.29
C GLN A 62 -2.45 -4.02 -14.42
N ALA A 63 -1.54 -4.53 -13.59
CA ALA A 63 -1.18 -5.95 -13.62
C ALA A 63 -2.38 -6.86 -13.28
N LEU A 64 -3.21 -6.45 -12.31
CA LEU A 64 -4.45 -7.17 -11.97
C LEU A 64 -5.49 -7.09 -13.08
N ALA A 65 -5.65 -5.94 -13.73
CA ALA A 65 -6.52 -5.79 -14.89
C ALA A 65 -6.06 -6.69 -16.05
N GLU A 66 -4.75 -6.83 -16.28
CA GLU A 66 -4.20 -7.79 -17.24
C GLU A 66 -4.45 -9.25 -16.84
N ALA A 67 -4.56 -9.54 -15.54
CA ALA A 67 -4.83 -10.87 -15.02
C ALA A 67 -6.31 -11.28 -15.13
N LEU A 68 -7.25 -10.33 -15.08
CA LEU A 68 -8.70 -10.57 -15.08
C LEU A 68 -9.19 -11.57 -16.14
N PRO A 69 -8.77 -11.52 -17.42
CA PRO A 69 -9.21 -12.48 -18.44
C PRO A 69 -8.81 -13.93 -18.17
N TYR A 70 -7.83 -14.16 -17.29
CA TYR A 70 -7.33 -15.48 -16.92
C TYR A 70 -7.92 -16.00 -15.60
N ILE A 71 -8.73 -15.19 -14.91
CA ILE A 71 -9.39 -15.55 -13.65
C ILE A 71 -10.81 -16.02 -13.96
N HIS A 72 -11.08 -17.31 -13.78
CA HIS A 72 -12.39 -17.91 -14.05
C HIS A 72 -13.21 -18.16 -12.77
N ASP A 73 -12.63 -17.98 -11.59
CA ASP A 73 -13.38 -17.96 -10.34
C ASP A 73 -14.13 -16.64 -10.23
N GLU A 74 -15.47 -16.71 -10.14
CA GLU A 74 -16.33 -15.52 -10.16
C GLU A 74 -16.06 -14.60 -8.98
N ARG A 75 -15.82 -15.16 -7.78
CA ARG A 75 -15.56 -14.39 -6.57
C ARG A 75 -14.24 -13.64 -6.67
N LEU A 76 -13.16 -14.34 -7.03
CA LEU A 76 -11.85 -13.71 -7.18
C LEU A 76 -11.88 -12.63 -8.27
N ARG A 77 -12.64 -12.85 -9.35
CA ARG A 77 -12.82 -11.86 -10.41
C ARG A 77 -13.55 -10.61 -9.90
N GLU A 78 -14.56 -10.76 -9.06
CA GLU A 78 -15.27 -9.65 -8.40
C GLU A 78 -14.35 -8.90 -7.44
N GLU A 79 -13.64 -9.62 -6.57
CA GLU A 79 -12.66 -9.06 -5.62
C GLU A 79 -11.57 -8.24 -6.34
N VAL A 80 -10.99 -8.79 -7.42
CA VAL A 80 -9.99 -8.09 -8.24
C VAL A 80 -10.59 -6.86 -8.94
N THR A 81 -11.83 -6.94 -9.39
CA THR A 81 -12.49 -5.78 -10.04
C THR A 81 -12.74 -4.65 -9.03
N GLY A 82 -13.20 -4.99 -7.82
CA GLY A 82 -13.39 -4.04 -6.72
C GLY A 82 -12.08 -3.38 -6.30
N PHE A 83 -11.03 -4.19 -6.12
CA PHE A 83 -9.68 -3.74 -5.81
C PHE A 83 -9.18 -2.70 -6.80
N VAL A 84 -9.23 -2.99 -8.11
CA VAL A 84 -8.79 -2.06 -9.16
C VAL A 84 -9.53 -0.72 -9.09
N GLY A 85 -10.80 -0.73 -8.67
CA GLY A 85 -11.58 0.49 -8.44
C GLY A 85 -11.07 1.31 -7.25
N GLN A 86 -10.83 0.68 -6.09
CA GLN A 86 -10.34 1.34 -4.88
C GLN A 86 -8.92 1.92 -5.07
N GLU A 87 -8.01 1.20 -5.72
CA GLU A 87 -6.63 1.69 -5.95
C GLU A 87 -6.57 3.00 -6.74
N THR A 88 -7.54 3.24 -7.62
CA THR A 88 -7.62 4.52 -8.33
C THR A 88 -7.95 5.66 -7.36
N MET A 89 -8.83 5.41 -6.38
CA MET A 89 -9.20 6.37 -5.35
C MET A 89 -8.05 6.61 -4.37
N HIS A 90 -7.32 5.57 -3.96
CA HIS A 90 -6.10 5.68 -3.15
C HIS A 90 -5.08 6.61 -3.81
N ALA A 91 -4.68 6.29 -5.04
CA ALA A 91 -3.67 7.05 -5.78
C ALA A 91 -4.06 8.52 -5.93
N SER A 92 -5.33 8.82 -6.25
CA SER A 92 -5.82 10.19 -6.40
C SER A 92 -5.83 10.97 -5.08
N SER A 93 -6.20 10.33 -3.97
CA SER A 93 -6.28 10.96 -2.65
C SER A 93 -4.88 11.27 -2.09
N HIS A 94 -3.93 10.34 -2.27
CA HIS A 94 -2.54 10.54 -1.91
C HIS A 94 -1.85 11.60 -2.78
N GLU A 95 -2.20 11.69 -4.06
CA GLU A 95 -1.71 12.75 -4.95
C GLU A 95 -2.24 14.13 -4.55
N ALA A 96 -3.52 14.24 -4.17
CA ALA A 96 -4.08 15.49 -3.65
C ALA A 96 -3.40 15.95 -2.34
N ALA A 97 -3.13 15.02 -1.42
CA ALA A 97 -2.35 15.28 -0.22
C ALA A 97 -0.94 15.80 -0.56
N ARG A 98 -0.26 15.16 -1.52
CA ARG A 98 1.07 15.58 -1.99
C ARG A 98 1.05 16.98 -2.61
N GLU A 99 0.05 17.29 -3.42
CA GLU A 99 -0.08 18.61 -4.06
C GLU A 99 -0.29 19.71 -3.01
N HIS A 100 -1.07 19.44 -1.97
CA HIS A 100 -1.22 20.34 -0.84
C HIS A 100 0.11 20.59 -0.13
N LEU A 101 0.87 19.53 0.21
CA LEU A 101 2.19 19.66 0.84
C LEU A 101 3.19 20.41 -0.06
N ARG A 102 3.10 20.23 -1.37
CA ARG A 102 3.90 20.97 -2.36
C ARG A 102 3.59 22.47 -2.30
N SER A 103 2.32 22.85 -2.16
CA SER A 103 1.89 24.25 -2.00
C SER A 103 2.48 24.90 -0.74
N LEU A 104 2.79 24.10 0.28
CA LEU A 104 3.44 24.53 1.52
C LEU A 104 4.98 24.54 1.44
N GLY A 105 5.55 24.28 0.25
CA GLY A 105 6.99 24.37 -0.01
C GLY A 105 7.74 23.03 0.00
N LEU A 106 7.07 21.89 0.12
CA LEU A 106 7.69 20.57 0.02
C LEU A 106 7.82 20.13 -1.45
N ASP A 107 8.83 20.64 -2.16
CA ASP A 107 9.08 20.28 -3.57
C ASP A 107 9.76 18.90 -3.72
N VAL A 108 8.97 17.94 -4.20
CA VAL A 108 9.32 16.53 -4.39
C VAL A 108 9.16 16.05 -5.85
N ASP A 109 8.84 16.93 -6.79
CA ASP A 109 8.40 16.55 -8.15
C ASP A 109 9.47 15.71 -8.88
N GLY A 110 10.74 16.11 -8.76
CA GLY A 110 11.85 15.34 -9.35
C GLY A 110 12.01 13.93 -8.78
N TYR A 111 11.64 13.71 -7.51
CA TYR A 111 11.71 12.40 -6.88
C TYR A 111 10.54 11.51 -7.28
N VAL A 112 9.32 12.07 -7.33
CA VAL A 112 8.12 11.36 -7.82
C VAL A 112 8.31 10.91 -9.27
N ASN A 113 8.83 11.78 -10.14
CA ASN A 113 9.15 11.41 -11.52
C ASN A 113 10.19 10.26 -11.59
N GLY A 114 11.16 10.24 -10.68
CA GLY A 114 12.12 9.15 -10.57
C GLY A 114 11.48 7.83 -10.12
N ILE A 115 10.53 7.87 -9.18
CA ILE A 115 9.75 6.70 -8.77
C ILE A 115 8.90 6.19 -9.93
N ALA A 116 8.13 7.06 -10.59
CA ALA A 116 7.30 6.69 -11.73
C ALA A 116 8.12 5.99 -12.82
N TRP A 117 9.30 6.54 -13.15
CA TRP A 117 10.23 5.92 -14.08
C TRP A 117 10.71 4.54 -13.58
N LEU A 118 11.06 4.42 -12.30
CA LEU A 118 11.53 3.16 -11.72
C LEU A 118 10.44 2.07 -11.77
N VAL A 119 9.20 2.44 -11.44
CA VAL A 119 8.03 1.56 -11.48
C VAL A 119 7.78 1.09 -12.91
N ASP A 120 7.67 1.99 -13.89
CA ASP A 120 7.49 1.61 -15.30
C ASP A 120 8.64 0.70 -15.78
N ARG A 121 9.88 1.03 -15.42
CA ARG A 121 11.07 0.31 -15.85
C ARG A 121 11.23 -1.07 -15.24
N ILE A 122 10.74 -1.29 -14.02
CA ILE A 122 10.90 -2.56 -13.30
C ILE A 122 9.62 -3.41 -13.36
N LEU A 123 8.45 -2.78 -13.42
CA LEU A 123 7.14 -3.43 -13.23
C LEU A 123 6.19 -3.22 -14.42
N GLY A 124 6.56 -2.47 -15.46
CA GLY A 124 5.74 -2.29 -16.66
C GLY A 124 5.62 -3.55 -17.54
N ASP A 125 4.72 -3.56 -18.52
CA ASP A 125 4.47 -4.72 -19.41
C ASP A 125 5.64 -5.04 -20.37
N HIS A 126 6.57 -4.09 -20.56
CA HIS A 126 7.77 -4.20 -21.40
C HIS A 126 7.53 -4.64 -22.87
N GLY A 127 6.29 -4.57 -23.36
CA GLY A 127 5.93 -4.98 -24.72
C GLY A 127 6.14 -6.47 -25.02
N LEU A 128 6.18 -7.32 -23.98
CA LEU A 128 6.37 -8.75 -24.14
C LEU A 128 5.15 -9.40 -24.80
N THR A 129 5.35 -10.53 -25.48
CA THR A 129 4.25 -11.28 -26.13
C THR A 129 4.30 -12.77 -25.79
N GLY A 130 3.17 -13.46 -26.02
CA GLY A 130 3.03 -14.90 -25.84
C GLY A 130 3.42 -15.39 -24.44
N ARG A 131 4.22 -16.47 -24.38
CA ARG A 131 4.65 -17.09 -23.12
C ARG A 131 5.48 -16.13 -22.26
N ALA A 132 6.29 -15.26 -22.84
CA ALA A 132 7.10 -14.30 -22.08
C ALA A 132 6.22 -13.33 -21.31
N LYS A 133 5.17 -12.79 -21.96
CA LYS A 133 4.18 -11.92 -21.30
C LYS A 133 3.50 -12.60 -20.13
N GLN A 134 3.04 -13.84 -20.31
CA GLN A 134 2.38 -14.60 -19.25
C GLN A 134 3.30 -14.87 -18.06
N GLN A 135 4.57 -15.24 -18.31
CA GLN A 135 5.54 -15.47 -17.25
C GLN A 135 5.91 -14.19 -16.52
N TRP A 136 5.94 -13.06 -17.22
CA TRP A 136 6.18 -11.75 -16.65
C TRP A 136 5.00 -11.26 -15.81
N LEU A 137 3.77 -11.42 -16.28
CA LEU A 137 2.57 -11.12 -15.50
C LEU A 137 2.57 -11.87 -14.15
N ARG A 138 2.88 -13.18 -14.17
CA ARG A 138 3.01 -13.98 -12.94
C ARG A 138 4.11 -13.49 -12.02
N GLU A 139 5.20 -12.95 -12.57
CA GLU A 139 6.27 -12.34 -11.78
C GLU A 139 5.81 -11.05 -11.11
N ARG A 140 5.16 -10.16 -11.87
CA ARG A 140 4.58 -8.92 -11.36
C ARG A 140 3.56 -9.18 -10.27
N LEU A 141 2.62 -10.11 -10.47
CA LEU A 141 1.65 -10.51 -9.44
C LEU A 141 2.35 -11.03 -8.18
N GLY A 142 3.41 -11.83 -8.31
CA GLY A 142 4.18 -12.30 -7.17
C GLY A 142 4.95 -11.20 -6.43
N LEU A 143 5.42 -10.17 -7.15
CA LEU A 143 6.06 -8.98 -6.57
C LEU A 143 5.03 -8.12 -5.84
N PHE A 144 3.92 -7.79 -6.50
CA PHE A 144 2.83 -7.00 -5.93
C PHE A 144 2.20 -7.71 -4.73
N ALA A 145 1.98 -9.03 -4.75
CA ALA A 145 1.49 -9.76 -3.58
C ALA A 145 2.43 -9.64 -2.36
N GLY A 146 3.73 -9.56 -2.60
CA GLY A 146 4.71 -9.32 -1.53
C GLY A 146 4.73 -7.86 -1.06
N MET A 147 4.47 -6.90 -1.94
CA MET A 147 4.39 -5.47 -1.60
C MET A 147 3.09 -5.17 -0.83
N GLU A 148 1.98 -5.70 -1.31
CA GLU A 148 0.64 -5.64 -0.71
C GLU A 148 0.62 -6.21 0.71
N HIS A 149 1.40 -7.28 0.96
CA HIS A 149 1.55 -7.81 2.31
C HIS A 149 2.07 -6.74 3.28
N TYR A 150 2.98 -5.87 2.84
CA TYR A 150 3.48 -4.78 3.68
C TYR A 150 2.48 -3.63 3.83
N THR A 151 1.76 -3.26 2.77
CA THR A 151 0.72 -2.21 2.87
C THR A 151 -0.40 -2.65 3.80
N ALA A 152 -0.84 -3.91 3.72
CA ALA A 152 -1.81 -4.49 4.66
C ALA A 152 -1.31 -4.48 6.12
N VAL A 153 -0.04 -4.82 6.37
CA VAL A 153 0.56 -4.75 7.72
C VAL A 153 0.65 -3.30 8.22
N LEU A 154 1.00 -2.36 7.35
CA LEU A 154 1.02 -0.93 7.69
C LEU A 154 -0.40 -0.39 7.93
N GLY A 155 -1.38 -0.83 7.15
CA GLY A 155 -2.79 -0.48 7.31
C GLY A 155 -3.35 -0.96 8.64
N GLU A 156 -3.04 -2.21 9.03
CA GLU A 156 -3.38 -2.74 10.36
C GLU A 156 -2.77 -1.87 11.47
N TRP A 157 -1.49 -1.48 11.34
CA TRP A 157 -0.83 -0.59 12.30
C TRP A 157 -1.48 0.80 12.36
N LEU A 158 -1.82 1.41 11.22
CA LEU A 158 -2.45 2.74 11.16
C LEU A 158 -3.82 2.76 11.86
N LEU A 159 -4.58 1.67 11.76
CA LEU A 159 -5.84 1.49 12.47
C LEU A 159 -5.69 1.32 13.97
N GLU A 160 -4.52 0.90 14.46
CA GLU A 160 -4.21 0.71 15.88
C GLU A 160 -3.42 1.87 16.50
N ALA A 161 -2.88 2.77 15.67
CA ALA A 161 -1.98 3.84 16.09
C ALA A 161 -2.72 5.02 16.74
N ASP A 162 -3.42 4.78 17.85
CA ASP A 162 -4.10 5.81 18.66
C ASP A 162 -3.15 6.93 19.11
N VAL A 163 -1.84 6.63 19.17
CA VAL A 163 -0.81 7.62 19.48
C VAL A 163 -0.76 8.77 18.45
N LEU A 164 -1.11 8.54 17.18
CA LEU A 164 -1.16 9.60 16.16
C LEU A 164 -2.25 10.62 16.50
N GLU A 165 -3.42 10.12 16.90
CA GLU A 165 -4.54 10.94 17.35
C GLU A 165 -4.22 11.66 18.67
N GLN A 166 -3.64 10.96 19.65
CA GLN A 166 -3.19 11.54 20.92
C GLN A 166 -2.12 12.61 20.74
N LYS A 167 -1.30 12.51 19.69
CA LYS A 167 -0.30 13.51 19.31
C LYS A 167 -0.91 14.72 18.58
N GLY A 168 -2.19 14.67 18.26
CA GLY A 168 -2.90 15.74 17.55
C GLY A 168 -2.62 15.73 16.05
N MET A 169 -2.44 14.55 15.43
CA MET A 169 -2.36 14.45 13.98
C MET A 169 -3.58 15.12 13.34
N HIS A 170 -3.37 15.94 12.30
CA HIS A 170 -4.44 16.69 11.67
C HIS A 170 -5.55 15.74 11.17
N PRO A 171 -6.84 15.98 11.47
CA PRO A 171 -7.92 15.04 11.22
C PRO A 171 -8.02 14.55 9.77
N ALA A 172 -7.86 15.44 8.79
CA ALA A 172 -7.92 15.07 7.37
C ALA A 172 -6.81 14.08 6.95
N MET A 173 -5.58 14.28 7.45
CA MET A 173 -4.48 13.36 7.15
C MET A 173 -4.63 12.04 7.92
N LEU A 174 -5.11 12.11 9.17
CA LEU A 174 -5.40 10.91 9.96
C LEU A 174 -6.49 10.05 9.31
N ASP A 175 -7.53 10.68 8.78
CA ASP A 175 -8.60 10.00 8.05
C ASP A 175 -8.08 9.38 6.75
N LEU A 176 -7.31 10.12 5.94
CA LEU A 176 -6.71 9.59 4.71
C LEU A 176 -5.93 8.29 4.96
N VAL A 177 -5.01 8.29 5.94
CA VAL A 177 -4.15 7.12 6.19
C VAL A 177 -4.90 5.97 6.84
N ARG A 178 -5.90 6.23 7.69
CA ARG A 178 -6.72 5.17 8.31
C ARG A 178 -7.75 4.61 7.33
N TRP A 179 -8.33 5.43 6.45
CA TRP A 179 -9.23 5.00 5.38
C TRP A 179 -8.48 4.06 4.43
N HIS A 180 -7.36 4.52 3.89
CA HIS A 180 -6.47 3.71 3.05
C HIS A 180 -6.09 2.43 3.80
N GLY A 181 -5.57 2.55 5.02
CA GLY A 181 -5.16 1.39 5.82
C GLY A 181 -6.28 0.38 6.09
N ALA A 182 -7.54 0.82 6.16
CA ALA A 182 -8.68 -0.08 6.26
C ALA A 182 -9.00 -0.79 4.95
N GLU A 183 -8.93 -0.10 3.81
CA GLU A 183 -9.10 -0.70 2.49
C GLU A 183 -7.97 -1.71 2.19
N GLU A 184 -6.72 -1.42 2.56
CA GLU A 184 -5.60 -2.38 2.46
C GLU A 184 -5.83 -3.67 3.30
N VAL A 185 -6.51 -3.56 4.44
CA VAL A 185 -6.91 -4.74 5.23
C VAL A 185 -8.06 -5.51 4.57
N GLU A 186 -8.99 -4.81 3.90
CA GLU A 186 -10.04 -5.40 3.06
C GLU A 186 -9.41 -6.15 1.87
N HIS A 187 -8.37 -5.59 1.28
CA HIS A 187 -7.65 -6.06 0.11
C HIS A 187 -6.61 -7.14 0.35
N ARG A 188 -6.13 -7.31 1.59
CA ARG A 188 -4.91 -8.06 1.94
C ARG A 188 -4.69 -9.40 1.23
N SER A 189 -5.76 -10.11 0.84
CA SER A 189 -5.68 -11.41 0.18
C SER A 189 -5.82 -11.35 -1.35
N VAL A 190 -6.33 -10.28 -1.95
CA VAL A 190 -6.72 -10.21 -3.36
C VAL A 190 -5.54 -10.47 -4.30
N VAL A 191 -4.45 -9.69 -4.15
CA VAL A 191 -3.28 -9.82 -5.04
C VAL A 191 -2.59 -11.16 -4.84
N TYR A 192 -2.53 -11.63 -3.59
CA TYR A 192 -2.02 -12.94 -3.24
C TYR A 192 -2.83 -14.07 -3.89
N ASP A 193 -4.15 -13.98 -3.83
CA ASP A 193 -5.06 -14.98 -4.37
C ASP A 193 -5.05 -14.99 -5.90
N ALA A 194 -4.94 -13.83 -6.54
CA ALA A 194 -4.70 -13.71 -7.98
C ALA A 194 -3.38 -14.37 -8.40
N TYR A 195 -2.29 -14.13 -7.65
CA TYR A 195 -1.02 -14.80 -7.88
C TYR A 195 -1.12 -16.33 -7.71
N MET A 196 -1.77 -16.80 -6.64
CA MET A 196 -1.95 -18.22 -6.37
C MET A 196 -2.86 -18.92 -7.38
N TYR A 197 -3.80 -18.18 -7.98
CA TYR A 197 -4.68 -18.68 -9.04
C TYR A 197 -3.93 -18.86 -10.37
N LEU A 198 -3.09 -17.89 -10.76
CA LEU A 198 -2.43 -17.87 -12.07
C LEU A 198 -1.10 -18.66 -12.12
N ASP A 199 -0.36 -18.72 -11.00
CA ASP A 199 0.94 -19.39 -10.92
C ASP A 199 1.00 -20.40 -9.76
N GLY A 200 0.72 -19.95 -8.53
CA GLY A 200 0.74 -20.81 -7.33
C GLY A 200 2.10 -21.39 -6.94
N GLY A 201 3.18 -21.02 -7.63
CA GLY A 201 4.51 -21.62 -7.48
C GLY A 201 5.27 -21.09 -6.27
N TYR A 202 5.45 -21.91 -5.23
CA TYR A 202 6.15 -21.47 -4.00
C TYR A 202 7.55 -20.87 -4.24
N LEU A 203 8.34 -21.41 -5.16
CA LEU A 203 9.67 -20.86 -5.45
C LEU A 203 9.62 -19.43 -5.99
N ARG A 204 8.66 -19.14 -6.88
CA ARG A 204 8.47 -17.79 -7.40
C ARG A 204 7.94 -16.88 -6.31
N LYS A 205 6.90 -17.28 -5.58
CA LYS A 205 6.40 -16.57 -4.39
C LYS A 205 7.52 -16.18 -3.43
N ALA A 206 8.42 -17.12 -3.12
CA ALA A 206 9.51 -16.87 -2.20
C ALA A 206 10.53 -15.88 -2.77
N ARG A 207 10.92 -16.05 -4.04
CA ARG A 207 11.83 -15.14 -4.74
C ARG A 207 11.25 -13.73 -4.82
N THR A 208 10.01 -13.58 -5.28
CA THR A 208 9.37 -12.28 -5.47
C THR A 208 9.11 -11.59 -4.15
N ALA A 209 8.76 -12.30 -3.08
CA ALA A 209 8.64 -11.71 -1.75
C ALA A 209 9.97 -11.14 -1.24
N VAL A 210 11.07 -11.88 -1.42
CA VAL A 210 12.41 -11.38 -1.04
C VAL A 210 12.80 -10.16 -1.87
N LEU A 211 12.53 -10.17 -3.18
CA LEU A 211 12.78 -9.02 -4.06
C LEU A 211 11.95 -7.81 -3.67
N ALA A 212 10.63 -7.99 -3.47
CA ALA A 212 9.72 -6.93 -3.02
C ALA A 212 10.24 -6.29 -1.73
N SER A 213 10.64 -7.11 -0.75
CA SER A 213 11.18 -6.63 0.52
C SER A 213 12.52 -5.90 0.37
N ALA A 214 13.42 -6.46 -0.44
CA ALA A 214 14.74 -5.88 -0.73
C ALA A 214 14.65 -4.57 -1.54
N THR A 215 13.54 -4.33 -2.23
CA THR A 215 13.25 -3.07 -2.94
C THR A 215 12.53 -2.07 -2.06
N LEU A 216 11.49 -2.48 -1.32
CA LEU A 216 10.68 -1.59 -0.50
C LEU A 216 11.44 -0.99 0.67
N LEU A 217 12.27 -1.77 1.38
CA LEU A 217 13.00 -1.26 2.54
C LEU A 217 13.98 -0.11 2.16
N PRO A 218 14.86 -0.26 1.14
CA PRO A 218 15.67 0.86 0.68
C PRO A 218 14.84 2.02 0.15
N LEU A 219 13.77 1.76 -0.61
CA LEU A 219 12.91 2.81 -1.14
C LEU A 219 12.29 3.65 -0.02
N PHE A 220 11.77 3.00 1.03
CA PHE A 220 11.23 3.64 2.21
C PHE A 220 12.28 4.50 2.93
N ILE A 221 13.47 3.94 3.21
CA ILE A 221 14.57 4.63 3.88
C ILE A 221 15.03 5.86 3.08
N LEU A 222 15.21 5.69 1.77
CA LEU A 222 15.66 6.77 0.87
C LEU A 222 14.60 7.86 0.73
N SER A 223 13.32 7.49 0.63
CA SER A 223 12.19 8.43 0.56
C SER A 223 12.07 9.25 1.83
N ALA A 224 12.08 8.60 3.01
CA ALA A 224 12.01 9.28 4.30
C ALA A 224 13.20 10.24 4.49
N GLY A 225 14.41 9.79 4.13
CA GLY A 225 15.60 10.64 4.18
C GLY A 225 15.58 11.79 3.16
N TYR A 226 14.98 11.59 1.99
CA TYR A 226 14.80 12.63 0.98
C TYR A 226 13.82 13.71 1.46
N LEU A 227 12.64 13.31 1.93
CA LEU A 227 11.61 14.18 2.48
C LEU A 227 12.14 15.02 3.65
N TYR A 228 12.80 14.38 4.62
CA TYR A 228 13.42 15.09 5.73
C TYR A 228 14.45 16.15 5.27
N ARG A 229 15.24 15.85 4.24
CA ARG A 229 16.20 16.83 3.69
C ARG A 229 15.49 17.98 2.96
N LYS A 230 14.42 17.67 2.23
CA LYS A 230 13.61 18.62 1.46
C LYS A 230 12.70 19.49 2.30
N ASP A 231 12.43 19.10 3.54
CA ASP A 231 11.66 19.93 4.46
C ASP A 231 12.25 21.36 4.58
N PRO A 232 11.46 22.41 4.28
CA PRO A 232 11.92 23.80 4.27
C PRO A 232 12.06 24.42 5.68
N SER A 233 11.64 23.74 6.74
CA SER A 233 11.59 24.32 8.07
C SER A 233 12.99 24.49 8.66
N PRO A 234 13.35 25.70 9.16
CA PRO A 234 14.68 25.97 9.70
C PRO A 234 14.97 25.15 10.97
N ASP A 235 13.93 24.86 11.76
CA ASP A 235 14.02 24.18 13.06
C ASP A 235 13.53 22.73 13.04
N LYS A 236 13.71 22.00 11.92
CA LYS A 236 13.24 20.60 11.75
C LYS A 236 13.90 19.56 12.67
N GLY A 237 14.74 20.00 13.60
CA GLY A 237 15.30 19.20 14.69
C GLY A 237 16.64 18.51 14.37
N ARG A 238 17.08 17.69 15.33
CA ARG A 238 18.36 16.94 15.29
C ARG A 238 18.37 15.90 14.16
N PHE A 239 19.55 15.36 13.86
CA PHE A 239 19.78 14.27 12.89
C PHE A 239 18.64 13.25 12.78
N TRP A 240 18.16 13.03 11.56
CA TRP A 240 16.99 12.19 11.24
C TRP A 240 17.02 10.81 11.91
N GLY A 241 18.17 10.12 11.98
CA GLY A 241 18.26 8.80 12.62
C GLY A 241 17.94 8.81 14.13
N ALA A 242 18.23 9.91 14.84
CA ALA A 242 17.87 10.03 16.25
C ALA A 242 16.36 10.24 16.42
N GLN A 243 15.74 11.02 15.54
CA GLN A 243 14.29 11.17 15.48
C GLN A 243 13.62 9.83 15.15
N PHE A 244 14.20 9.05 14.23
CA PHE A 244 13.68 7.74 13.81
C PHE A 244 13.60 6.77 14.99
N VAL A 245 14.70 6.63 15.73
CA VAL A 245 14.76 5.76 16.92
C VAL A 245 13.78 6.25 17.99
N SER A 246 13.70 7.55 18.24
CA SER A 246 12.77 8.13 19.21
C SER A 246 11.31 7.88 18.84
N ALA A 247 10.93 8.17 17.58
CA ALA A 247 9.57 8.00 17.10
C ALA A 247 9.15 6.52 17.12
N THR A 248 10.05 5.60 16.73
CA THR A 248 9.82 4.15 16.83
C THR A 248 9.55 3.73 18.28
N ARG A 249 10.40 4.18 19.23
CA ARG A 249 10.25 3.84 20.66
C ARG A 249 8.95 4.38 21.26
N ARG A 250 8.47 5.52 20.77
CA ARG A 250 7.21 6.14 21.21
C ARG A 250 6.00 5.61 20.44
N GLY A 251 6.21 4.74 19.46
CA GLY A 251 5.15 4.15 18.64
C GLY A 251 4.52 5.09 17.62
N VAL A 252 5.09 6.28 17.37
CA VAL A 252 4.52 7.27 16.42
C VAL A 252 4.79 6.88 14.96
N ILE A 253 5.71 5.94 14.73
CA ILE A 253 5.97 5.32 13.43
C ILE A 253 6.08 3.80 13.59
N PRO A 254 5.87 3.01 12.53
CA PRO A 254 6.11 1.57 12.55
C PRO A 254 7.56 1.25 12.89
N SER A 255 7.78 0.09 13.52
CA SER A 255 9.14 -0.40 13.75
C SER A 255 9.79 -0.83 12.43
N TRP A 256 11.05 -0.45 12.21
CA TRP A 256 11.85 -0.94 11.07
C TRP A 256 12.00 -2.46 11.05
N THR A 257 11.81 -3.12 12.20
CA THR A 257 11.83 -4.58 12.31
C THR A 257 10.69 -5.25 11.54
N VAL A 258 9.62 -4.52 11.18
CA VAL A 258 8.48 -5.05 10.40
C VAL A 258 8.96 -5.73 9.12
N PHE A 259 9.90 -5.10 8.39
CA PHE A 259 10.47 -5.69 7.18
C PHE A 259 11.13 -7.05 7.43
N PHE A 260 11.71 -7.27 8.62
CA PHE A 260 12.40 -8.51 8.98
C PHE A 260 11.48 -9.53 9.65
N SER A 261 10.43 -9.10 10.36
CA SER A 261 9.48 -9.99 11.02
C SER A 261 8.44 -10.56 10.04
N GLU A 262 8.07 -9.80 9.02
CA GLU A 262 7.00 -10.18 8.11
C GLU A 262 7.44 -11.10 6.96
N ILE A 263 8.67 -10.99 6.47
CA ILE A 263 9.17 -11.92 5.41
C ILE A 263 9.07 -13.38 5.88
N PRO A 264 9.60 -13.76 7.07
CA PRO A 264 9.50 -15.15 7.52
C PRO A 264 8.06 -15.60 7.73
N ARG A 265 7.12 -14.68 8.06
CA ARG A 265 5.70 -14.98 8.17
C ARG A 265 5.09 -15.27 6.80
N TYR A 266 5.30 -14.37 5.84
CA TYR A 266 4.81 -14.51 4.46
C TYR A 266 5.35 -15.78 3.80
N LEU A 267 6.61 -16.14 4.04
CA LEU A 267 7.24 -17.32 3.44
C LEU A 267 6.77 -18.67 4.01
N ARG A 268 5.96 -18.71 5.08
CA ARG A 268 5.51 -20.01 5.64
C ARG A 268 4.65 -20.77 4.61
N PRO A 269 4.81 -22.11 4.48
CA PRO A 269 4.02 -22.89 3.51
C PRO A 269 2.49 -22.81 3.68
N GLY A 270 2.00 -22.57 4.89
CA GLY A 270 0.56 -22.41 5.20
C GLY A 270 0.13 -20.95 5.41
N PHE A 271 0.95 -19.99 5.00
CA PHE A 271 0.62 -18.58 5.14
C PHE A 271 -0.54 -18.20 4.21
N HIS A 272 -1.45 -17.40 4.74
CA HIS A 272 -2.43 -16.65 3.96
C HIS A 272 -2.57 -15.23 4.54
N PRO A 273 -2.66 -14.17 3.71
CA PRO A 273 -2.81 -12.81 4.22
C PRO A 273 -4.06 -12.58 5.06
N SER A 274 -5.11 -13.39 4.90
CA SER A 274 -6.29 -13.32 5.77
C SER A 274 -6.01 -13.49 7.26
N GLN A 275 -4.88 -14.11 7.61
CA GLN A 275 -4.39 -14.29 8.97
C GLN A 275 -3.85 -12.98 9.58
N LEU A 276 -3.76 -11.90 8.81
CA LEU A 276 -3.44 -10.55 9.29
C LEU A 276 -4.73 -9.84 9.70
N GLY A 277 -4.75 -9.26 10.90
CA GLY A 277 -5.81 -8.39 11.41
C GLY A 277 -7.26 -8.91 11.41
N PRO A 278 -8.08 -8.52 12.40
CA PRO A 278 -9.52 -8.73 12.31
C PRO A 278 -10.13 -7.76 11.29
N MET A 279 -10.82 -8.31 10.27
CA MET A 279 -11.54 -7.53 9.25
C MET A 279 -12.56 -6.55 9.87
N ASP A 280 -13.16 -6.93 10.99
CA ASP A 280 -14.17 -6.14 11.71
C ASP A 280 -13.68 -4.74 12.11
N ARG A 281 -12.38 -4.54 12.32
CA ARG A 281 -11.85 -3.20 12.63
C ARG A 281 -11.85 -2.31 11.40
N ALA A 282 -11.35 -2.83 10.28
CA ALA A 282 -11.33 -2.12 9.00
C ALA A 282 -12.74 -1.72 8.57
N LEU A 283 -13.68 -2.67 8.56
CA LEU A 283 -15.08 -2.42 8.20
C LEU A 283 -15.75 -1.39 9.11
N ARG A 284 -15.47 -1.44 10.43
CA ARG A 284 -15.99 -0.43 11.37
C ARG A 284 -15.44 0.96 11.08
N TYR A 285 -14.16 1.08 10.71
CA TYR A 285 -13.58 2.36 10.35
C TYR A 285 -14.19 2.90 9.06
N LEU A 286 -14.26 2.08 8.02
CA LEU A 286 -14.84 2.45 6.71
C LEU A 286 -16.30 2.91 6.83
N ALA A 287 -17.08 2.30 7.71
CA ALA A 287 -18.46 2.72 7.97
C ALA A 287 -18.60 4.12 8.60
N HIS A 288 -17.53 4.66 9.20
CA HIS A 288 -17.55 5.94 9.91
C HIS A 288 -16.53 6.96 9.39
N SER A 289 -15.78 6.64 8.32
CA SER A 289 -14.77 7.55 7.75
C SER A 289 -15.41 8.92 7.44
N PRO A 290 -14.89 10.02 8.01
CA PRO A 290 -15.34 11.37 7.70
C PRO A 290 -15.35 11.68 6.20
N ALA A 291 -14.33 11.26 5.47
CA ALA A 291 -14.22 11.50 4.02
C ALA A 291 -15.29 10.78 3.21
N ALA A 292 -15.63 9.53 3.57
CA ALA A 292 -16.73 8.80 2.93
C ALA A 292 -18.09 9.46 3.22
N ARG A 293 -18.30 9.95 4.44
CA ARG A 293 -19.51 10.69 4.79
C ARG A 293 -19.60 12.03 4.05
N ALA A 294 -18.49 12.75 3.95
CA ALA A 294 -18.41 14.05 3.28
C ALA A 294 -18.60 13.99 1.75
N ALA A 295 -18.49 12.80 1.14
CA ALA A 295 -18.80 12.54 -0.27
C ALA A 295 -20.27 12.18 -0.52
N ALA A 296 -20.99 11.72 0.51
CA ALA A 296 -22.41 11.37 0.44
C ALA A 296 -23.35 12.57 0.65
N GLU A 297 -22.81 13.72 1.06
CA GLU A 297 -23.50 15.00 1.29
C GLU A 297 -23.43 15.92 0.06
#